data_AF-W8ZDX1-F1
#
_entry.id   AF-W8ZDX1-F1
#
_cell.length_a   1.000
_cell.length_b   1.000
_cell.length_c   1.000
_cell.angle_alpha   90.00
_cell.angle_beta   90.00
_cell.angle_gamma   90.00
#
_symmetry.space_group_name_H-M   'P 1'
#
loop_
_entity.id
_entity.type
_entity.pdbx_description
1 polymer ?
#
loop_
_entity_poly.entity_id
_entity_poly.type
_entity_poly.pdbx_seq_one_letter_code
_entity_poly.pdbx_strand_id
1 'polypeptide(L)'
;MRMTAAEVNELLKLVAETAPNQPVTKGKVKVWMRVIGDKMSYADAEKYLFRHFESSRFAPMPADILELYRNDFDPDKIKPIELPDDMRGGA
;
A
#
# COMPACT_ATOMS: atom_id res chain seq x y z
N MET A 1 -3.70 -9.88 0.23
CA MET A 1 -2.42 -10.62 0.05
C MET A 1 -1.28 -9.63 0.28
N ARG A 2 -0.16 -10.06 0.89
CA ARG A 2 1.03 -9.19 1.06
C ARG A 2 1.83 -9.16 -0.23
N MET A 3 2.53 -8.07 -0.50
CA MET A 3 3.39 -7.97 -1.68
C MET A 3 4.64 -8.83 -1.54
N THR A 4 5.09 -9.37 -2.67
CA THR A 4 6.37 -10.03 -2.88
C THR A 4 7.44 -9.02 -3.31
N ALA A 5 8.71 -9.42 -3.23
CA ALA A 5 9.80 -8.58 -3.73
C ALA A 5 9.72 -8.33 -5.25
N ALA A 6 9.13 -9.26 -6.01
CA ALA A 6 8.90 -9.11 -7.44
C ALA A 6 7.85 -8.03 -7.72
N GLU A 7 6.73 -8.06 -6.99
CA GLU A 7 5.69 -7.03 -7.09
C GLU A 7 6.20 -5.64 -6.69
N VAL A 8 7.02 -5.55 -5.63
CA VAL A 8 7.67 -4.27 -5.25
C VAL A 8 8.62 -3.79 -6.35
N ASN A 9 9.32 -4.70 -7.03
CA ASN A 9 10.20 -4.35 -8.14
C ASN A 9 9.40 -3.82 -9.34
N GLU A 10 8.26 -4.41 -9.68
CA GLU A 10 7.36 -3.89 -10.72
C GLU A 10 6.81 -2.50 -10.35
N LEU A 11 6.39 -2.31 -9.10
CA LEU A 11 5.93 -1.00 -8.61
C LEU A 11 7.00 0.09 -8.76
N LEU A 12 8.26 -0.24 -8.50
CA LEU A 12 9.38 0.68 -8.67
C LEU A 12 9.71 0.98 -10.14
N LYS A 13 9.40 0.06 -11.07
CA LYS A 13 9.50 0.35 -12.51
C LYS A 13 8.44 1.37 -12.92
N LEU A 14 7.21 1.26 -12.44
CA LEU A 14 6.15 2.25 -12.69
C LEU A 14 6.55 3.65 -12.19
N VAL A 15 7.18 3.72 -11.01
CA VAL A 15 7.78 4.98 -10.51
C VAL A 15 8.82 5.52 -11.48
N ALA A 16 9.70 4.67 -12.03
CA ALA A 16 10.77 5.07 -12.94
C ALA A 16 10.27 5.48 -14.34
N GLU A 17 9.17 4.89 -14.80
CA GLU A 17 8.48 5.30 -16.04
C GLU A 17 7.85 6.69 -15.90
N THR A 18 7.34 7.00 -14.70
CA THR A 18 6.63 8.27 -14.44
C THR A 18 7.57 9.39 -14.00
N ALA A 19 8.64 9.07 -13.26
CA ALA A 19 9.63 10.01 -12.77
C ALA A 19 11.02 9.67 -13.34
N PRO A 20 11.58 10.53 -14.23
CA PRO A 20 12.86 10.25 -14.86
C PRO A 20 14.01 10.14 -13.84
N ASN A 21 15.06 9.38 -14.21
CA ASN A 21 16.26 9.16 -13.40
C ASN A 21 16.05 8.44 -12.05
N GLN A 22 15.02 7.61 -11.94
CA GLN A 22 14.83 6.74 -10.78
C GLN A 22 15.35 5.32 -11.06
N PRO A 23 16.62 5.01 -10.77
CA PRO A 23 17.12 3.65 -10.94
C PRO A 23 16.40 2.72 -9.95
N VAL A 24 15.97 1.57 -10.45
CA VAL A 24 15.45 0.46 -9.64
C VAL A 24 16.63 -0.36 -9.14
N THR A 25 16.85 -0.37 -7.84
CA THR A 25 17.97 -1.10 -7.22
C THR A 25 17.47 -2.07 -6.16
N LYS A 26 18.25 -3.12 -5.89
CA LYS A 26 17.97 -4.08 -4.81
C LYS A 26 17.79 -3.38 -3.45
N GLY A 27 18.54 -2.30 -3.22
CA GLY A 27 18.42 -1.47 -2.01
C GLY A 27 17.04 -0.81 -1.91
N LYS A 28 16.55 -0.19 -2.98
CA LYS A 28 15.20 0.41 -3.02
C LYS A 28 14.12 -0.64 -2.81
N VAL A 29 14.21 -1.80 -3.48
CA VAL A 29 13.26 -2.91 -3.31
C VAL A 29 13.20 -3.33 -1.84
N LYS A 30 14.36 -3.49 -1.17
CA LYS A 30 14.41 -3.86 0.26
C LYS A 30 13.76 -2.81 1.16
N VAL A 31 13.97 -1.53 0.89
CA VAL A 31 13.36 -0.43 1.66
C VAL A 31 11.84 -0.42 1.47
N TRP A 32 11.36 -0.48 0.23
CA TRP A 32 9.94 -0.50 -0.08
C TRP A 32 9.25 -1.73 0.51
N MET A 33 9.87 -2.90 0.40
CA MET A 33 9.39 -4.14 1.01
C MET A 33 9.24 -4.01 2.53
N ARG A 34 10.21 -3.36 3.20
CA ARG A 34 10.15 -3.12 4.66
C ARG A 34 9.03 -2.17 5.07
N VAL A 35 8.76 -1.15 4.26
CA VAL A 35 7.80 -0.09 4.62
C VAL A 35 6.37 -0.50 4.25
N ILE A 36 6.13 -0.96 3.03
CA ILE A 36 4.77 -1.24 2.53
C ILE A 36 4.50 -2.72 2.19
N GLY A 37 5.54 -3.54 2.04
CA GLY A 37 5.40 -4.92 1.55
C GLY A 37 4.49 -5.83 2.38
N ASP A 38 4.50 -5.65 3.71
CA ASP A 38 3.67 -6.41 4.66
C ASP A 38 2.33 -5.75 5.00
N LYS A 39 2.12 -4.49 4.57
CA LYS A 39 0.97 -3.65 4.98
C LYS A 39 -0.15 -3.57 3.96
N MET A 40 0.16 -3.78 2.69
CA MET A 40 -0.81 -3.64 1.60
C MET A 40 -0.52 -4.64 0.47
N SER A 41 -1.52 -4.83 -0.38
CA SER A 41 -1.38 -5.63 -1.60
C SER A 41 -0.72 -4.84 -2.72
N TYR A 42 -0.30 -5.51 -3.80
CA TYR A 42 0.22 -4.83 -4.98
C TYR A 42 -0.83 -3.88 -5.60
N ALA A 43 -2.07 -4.34 -5.72
CA ALA A 43 -3.17 -3.54 -6.26
C ALA A 43 -3.42 -2.26 -5.43
N ASP A 44 -3.35 -2.36 -4.10
CA ASP A 44 -3.45 -1.19 -3.23
C ASP A 44 -2.28 -0.23 -3.45
N ALA A 45 -1.06 -0.76 -3.44
CA ALA A 45 0.15 0.06 -3.63
C ALA A 45 0.15 0.79 -4.98
N GLU A 46 -0.30 0.12 -6.04
CA GLU A 46 -0.47 0.69 -7.38
C GLU A 46 -1.55 1.77 -7.41
N LYS A 47 -2.72 1.53 -6.81
CA LYS A 47 -3.78 2.54 -6.66
C LYS A 47 -3.25 3.81 -5.99
N TYR A 48 -2.55 3.68 -4.85
CA TYR A 48 -2.04 4.84 -4.13
C TYR A 48 -0.83 5.48 -4.81
N LEU A 49 -0.06 4.73 -5.59
CA LEU A 49 0.99 5.26 -6.45
C LEU A 49 0.41 6.21 -7.51
N PHE A 50 -0.66 5.79 -8.20
CA PHE A 50 -1.33 6.66 -9.16
C PHE A 50 -1.96 7.88 -8.49
N ARG A 51 -2.63 7.70 -7.35
CA ARG A 51 -3.18 8.82 -6.56
C ARG A 51 -2.11 9.83 -6.14
N HIS A 52 -0.90 9.38 -5.80
CA HIS A 52 0.21 10.29 -5.53
C HIS A 52 0.55 11.13 -6.77
N PHE A 53 0.68 10.50 -7.94
CA PHE A 53 1.03 11.20 -9.18
C PHE A 53 -0.06 12.14 -9.71
N GLU A 54 -1.33 11.96 -9.31
CA GLU A 54 -2.39 12.95 -9.56
C GLU A 54 -2.13 14.29 -8.84
N SER A 55 -1.44 14.26 -7.69
CA SER A 55 -1.20 15.43 -6.84
C SER A 55 0.25 15.93 -6.84
N SER A 56 1.20 15.11 -7.28
CA SER A 56 2.64 15.40 -7.23
C SER A 56 3.37 14.95 -8.49
N ARG A 57 4.31 15.78 -8.95
CA ARG A 57 5.22 15.43 -10.06
C ARG A 57 6.52 14.78 -9.58
N PHE A 58 6.72 14.65 -8.27
CA PHE A 58 7.92 14.06 -7.70
C PHE A 58 7.75 12.56 -7.49
N ALA A 59 8.85 11.82 -7.66
CA ALA A 59 8.88 10.40 -7.36
C ALA A 59 8.46 10.16 -5.90
N PRO A 60 7.48 9.29 -5.63
CA PRO A 60 7.05 9.00 -4.27
C PRO A 60 8.13 8.22 -3.52
N MET A 61 8.15 8.46 -2.22
CA MET A 61 8.77 7.61 -1.22
C MET A 61 7.74 6.56 -0.76
N PRO A 62 8.18 5.40 -0.24
CA PRO A 62 7.24 4.38 0.22
C PRO A 62 6.40 4.85 1.42
N ALA A 63 6.84 5.88 2.15
CA ALA A 63 6.07 6.51 3.21
C ALA A 63 4.85 7.27 2.67
N ASP A 64 4.97 7.93 1.52
CA ASP A 64 3.88 8.69 0.89
C ASP A 64 2.73 7.74 0.52
N ILE A 65 3.07 6.58 -0.05
CA ILE A 65 2.11 5.52 -0.40
C ILE A 65 1.44 4.97 0.85
N LEU A 66 2.20 4.75 1.93
CA LEU A 66 1.67 4.27 3.19
C LEU A 66 0.72 5.28 3.86
N GLU A 67 1.02 6.57 3.75
CA GLU A 67 0.16 7.63 4.27
C GLU A 67 -1.16 7.70 3.51
N LEU A 68 -1.12 7.67 2.17
CA LEU A 68 -2.33 7.62 1.34
C LEU A 68 -3.21 6.41 1.66
N TYR A 69 -2.59 5.23 1.85
CA TYR A 69 -3.31 4.02 2.26
C TYR A 69 -4.01 4.18 3.61
N ARG A 70 -3.32 4.76 4.60
CA ARG A 70 -3.88 4.98 5.93
C ARG A 70 -4.99 6.01 5.92
N ASN A 71 -4.88 7.04 5.08
CA ASN A 71 -5.89 8.08 4.96
C ASN A 71 -7.14 7.62 4.21
N ASP A 72 -7.06 6.52 3.43
CA ASP A 72 -8.21 5.88 2.80
C ASP A 72 -8.98 4.96 3.78
N PHE A 73 -8.44 4.72 4.98
CA PHE A 73 -9.11 3.94 6.01
C PHE A 73 -10.29 4.72 6.58
N ASP A 74 -11.48 4.17 6.39
CA ASP A 74 -12.75 4.73 6.81
C ASP A 74 -13.33 3.88 7.95
N PRO A 75 -13.24 4.34 9.21
CA PRO A 75 -13.70 3.57 10.37
C PRO A 75 -15.21 3.33 10.35
N ASP A 76 -15.98 4.16 9.65
CA ASP A 76 -17.45 4.06 9.60
C ASP A 76 -17.92 2.93 8.67
N LYS A 77 -17.04 2.42 7.79
CA LYS A 77 -17.31 1.25 6.95
C LYS A 77 -17.07 -0.09 7.66
N ILE A 78 -16.56 -0.06 8.89
CA ILE A 78 -16.33 -1.25 9.70
C ILE A 78 -17.66 -1.66 10.30
N LYS A 79 -18.29 -2.71 9.74
CA LYS A 79 -19.42 -3.34 10.41
C LYS A 79 -18.92 -3.95 11.71
N PRO A 80 -19.60 -3.70 12.85
CA PRO A 80 -19.31 -4.42 14.08
C PRO A 80 -19.36 -5.92 13.80
N ILE A 81 -18.36 -6.64 14.29
CA ILE A 81 -18.39 -8.11 14.23
C ILE A 81 -19.59 -8.52 15.08
N GLU A 82 -20.63 -9.08 14.46
CA GLU A 82 -21.72 -9.69 15.22
C GLU A 82 -21.12 -10.81 16.05
N LEU A 83 -21.20 -10.69 17.38
CA LEU A 83 -20.79 -11.76 18.28
C LEU A 83 -21.57 -13.01 17.90
N PRO A 84 -20.89 -14.16 17.73
CA PRO A 84 -21.59 -15.41 17.44
C PRO A 84 -22.62 -15.70 18.53
N ASP A 85 -23.74 -16.32 18.15
CA ASP A 85 -24.92 -16.49 19.01
C ASP A 85 -24.61 -17.32 20.29
N ASP A 86 -23.49 -18.05 20.31
CA ASP A 86 -22.96 -18.77 21.48
C ASP A 86 -22.40 -17.84 22.58
N MET A 87 -22.07 -16.58 22.25
CA MET A 87 -21.67 -15.55 23.21
C MET A 87 -22.82 -14.63 23.64
N ARG A 88 -23.97 -14.70 22.95
CA ARG A 88 -25.23 -14.13 23.44
C ARG A 88 -25.82 -15.12 24.43
N GLY A 89 -25.32 -15.10 25.67
CA GLY A 89 -25.71 -16.01 26.73
C GLY A 89 -27.20 -16.38 26.66
N GLY A 90 -27.46 -17.65 26.34
CA GLY A 90 -28.80 -18.18 26.25
C GLY A 90 -29.51 -18.05 27.59
N ALA A 91 -30.68 -17.43 27.57
CA ALA A 91 -31.67 -17.45 28.64
C ALA A 91 -33.03 -17.74 28.02
#